data_AF-A0A9P4IFV2-F1
#
_entry.id   AF-A0A9P4IFV2-F1
#
_cell.length_a   1.000
_cell.length_b   1.000
_cell.length_c   1.000
_cell.angle_alpha   90.00
_cell.angle_beta   90.00
_cell.angle_gamma   90.00
#
_symmetry.space_group_name_H-M   'P 1'
#
loop_
_entity.id
_entity.type
_entity.pdbx_description
1 polymer ?
#
loop_
_entity_poly.entity_id
_entity_poly.type
_entity_poly.pdbx_seq_one_letter_code
_entity_poly.pdbx_strand_id
1 'polypeptide(L)'
;MAVSATAAAILGLCGAYFGGMMIMGGVQFFMAGSWIGFVGGSIFFYRTQVRQAFLAFDDYPELMRLHLVMNFPLMRFQRMNLHPDHRPQERRQLEDSWAMTSMLASAYQTASPAIDEILARREQAMITELSKESES
;
A
#
# COMPACT_ATOMS: atom_id res chain seq x y z
N MET A 1 3.54 7.72 5.77
CA MET A 1 4.39 8.70 6.49
C MET A 1 4.39 8.49 8.00
N ALA A 2 3.25 8.29 8.66
CA ALA A 2 3.24 8.06 10.12
C ALA A 2 4.11 6.85 10.55
N VAL A 3 3.97 5.72 9.87
CA VAL A 3 4.74 4.48 10.20
C VAL A 3 6.26 4.69 10.13
N SER A 4 6.75 5.36 9.08
CA SER A 4 8.20 5.61 8.91
C SER A 4 8.73 6.65 9.91
N ALA A 5 7.96 7.70 10.20
CA ALA A 5 8.33 8.69 11.20
C ALA A 5 8.35 8.11 12.62
N THR A 6 7.37 7.27 12.97
CA THR A 6 7.33 6.60 14.27
C THR A 6 8.46 5.59 14.42
N ALA A 7 8.76 4.80 13.37
CA ALA A 7 9.90 3.88 13.38
C ALA A 7 11.24 4.63 13.53
N ALA A 8 11.39 5.78 12.87
CA ALA A 8 12.54 6.67 13.03
C ALA A 8 12.65 7.18 14.48
N ALA A 9 11.55 7.66 15.06
CA ALA A 9 11.55 8.16 16.43
C ALA A 9 11.92 7.08 17.46
N ILE A 10 11.35 5.88 17.34
CA ILE A 10 11.63 4.76 18.26
C ILE A 10 13.09 4.34 18.16
N LEU A 11 13.59 4.08 16.94
CA LEU A 11 14.98 3.63 16.75
C LEU A 11 15.99 4.74 17.05
N GLY A 12 15.63 5.99 16.78
CA GLY A 12 16.39 7.16 17.22
C GLY A 12 16.52 7.23 18.74
N LEU A 13 15.40 7.15 19.46
CA LEU A 13 15.40 7.19 20.93
C LEU A 13 16.17 6.02 21.54
N CYS A 14 16.02 4.81 20.99
CA CYS A 14 16.83 3.64 21.38
C CYS A 14 18.33 3.90 21.15
N GLY A 15 18.71 4.42 19.98
CA GLY A 15 20.09 4.78 19.65
C GLY A 15 20.65 5.83 20.61
N ALA A 16 19.87 6.87 20.91
CA ALA A 16 20.26 7.92 21.86
C ALA A 16 20.55 7.36 23.26
N TYR A 17 19.69 6.46 23.74
CA TYR A 17 19.83 5.82 25.04
C TYR A 17 21.12 4.99 25.13
N PHE A 18 21.38 4.13 24.14
CA PHE A 18 22.62 3.34 24.09
C PHE A 18 23.87 4.20 23.93
N GLY A 19 23.81 5.22 23.06
CA GLY A 19 24.92 6.14 22.81
C GLY A 19 25.26 7.03 24.01
N GLY A 20 24.25 7.44 24.77
CA GLY A 20 24.42 8.16 26.03
C GLY A 20 25.07 7.30 27.12
N MET A 21 24.70 6.01 27.20
CA MET A 21 25.24 5.08 28.20
C MET A 21 26.69 4.68 27.91
N MET A 22 27.07 4.52 26.64
CA MET A 22 28.38 3.97 26.26
C MET A 22 29.47 5.03 26.01
N ILE A 23 29.13 6.17 25.39
CA ILE A 23 30.15 7.08 24.81
C ILE A 23 29.93 8.57 25.18
N MET A 24 28.97 8.92 26.04
CA MET A 24 28.54 10.32 26.26
C MET A 24 28.17 11.06 24.95
N GLY A 25 27.75 10.32 23.92
CA GLY A 25 27.50 10.82 22.56
C GLY A 25 26.11 10.48 22.03
N GLY A 26 25.05 10.78 22.78
CA GLY A 26 23.68 10.33 22.45
C GLY A 26 23.12 10.86 21.11
N VAL A 27 23.51 12.06 20.69
CA VAL A 27 22.95 12.72 19.49
C VAL A 27 23.36 12.00 18.19
N GLN A 28 24.59 11.52 18.11
CA GLN A 28 25.12 10.82 16.94
C GLN A 28 24.38 9.50 16.71
N PHE A 29 24.14 8.76 17.79
CA PHE A 29 23.39 7.50 17.73
C PHE A 29 21.90 7.71 17.54
N PHE A 30 21.33 8.82 18.05
CA PHE A 30 19.96 9.23 17.72
C PHE A 30 19.80 9.42 16.21
N MET A 31 20.70 10.16 15.59
CA MET A 31 20.68 10.41 14.14
C MET A 31 20.82 9.10 13.38
N ALA A 32 21.83 8.27 13.69
CA ALA A 32 22.01 6.99 13.02
C ALA A 32 20.77 6.08 13.14
N GLY A 33 20.21 5.94 14.35
CA GLY A 33 19.01 5.14 14.60
C GLY A 33 17.77 5.69 13.88
N SER A 34 17.60 7.01 13.84
CA SER A 34 16.48 7.65 13.15
C SER A 34 16.53 7.44 11.65
N TRP A 35 17.71 7.52 11.02
CA TRP A 35 17.87 7.26 9.59
C TRP A 35 17.55 5.80 9.25
N ILE A 36 18.06 4.85 10.03
CA ILE A 36 17.78 3.43 9.85
C ILE A 36 16.28 3.16 9.99
N GLY A 37 15.65 3.72 11.03
CA GLY A 37 14.22 3.55 11.25
C GLY A 37 13.35 4.20 10.18
N PHE A 38 13.75 5.37 9.69
CA PHE A 38 13.05 6.04 8.62
C PHE A 38 13.14 5.27 7.30
N VAL A 39 14.35 4.83 6.92
CA VAL A 39 14.59 4.06 5.69
C VAL A 39 13.88 2.71 5.77
N GLY A 40 14.05 1.97 6.87
CA GLY A 40 13.39 0.69 7.10
C GLY A 40 11.87 0.80 7.10
N GLY A 41 11.33 1.79 7.81
CA GLY A 41 9.89 2.06 7.83
C GLY A 41 9.35 2.47 6.46
N SER A 42 10.11 3.22 5.67
CA SER A 42 9.72 3.62 4.31
C SER A 42 9.70 2.42 3.35
N ILE A 43 10.70 1.54 3.43
CA ILE A 43 10.75 0.30 2.64
C ILE A 43 9.58 -0.60 3.01
N PHE A 44 9.32 -0.80 4.31
CA PHE A 44 8.20 -1.62 4.79
C PHE A 44 6.85 -1.08 4.32
N PHE A 45 6.66 0.25 4.44
CA PHE A 45 5.45 0.91 3.98
C PHE A 45 5.26 0.72 2.47
N TYR A 46 6.30 0.96 1.67
CA TYR A 46 6.23 0.75 0.22
C TYR A 46 5.88 -0.70 -0.14
N ARG A 47 6.53 -1.69 0.49
CA ARG A 47 6.24 -3.12 0.25
C ARG A 47 4.78 -3.47 0.60
N THR A 48 4.26 -2.88 1.67
CA THR A 48 2.86 -3.08 2.08
C THR A 48 1.90 -2.47 1.05
N GLN A 49 2.16 -1.25 0.60
CA GLN A 49 1.35 -0.59 -0.44
C GLN A 49 1.34 -1.39 -1.75
N VAL A 50 2.51 -1.87 -2.20
CA VAL A 50 2.60 -2.72 -3.39
C VAL A 50 1.78 -3.99 -3.24
N ARG A 51 1.89 -4.66 -2.09
CA ARG A 51 1.11 -5.88 -1.81
C ARG A 51 -0.39 -5.61 -1.86
N GLN A 52 -0.85 -4.53 -1.24
CA GLN A 52 -2.26 -4.14 -1.27
C GLN A 52 -2.72 -3.78 -2.69
N ALA A 53 -1.89 -3.12 -3.47
CA ALA A 53 -2.20 -2.77 -4.86
C ALA A 53 -2.39 -4.01 -5.74
N PHE A 54 -1.55 -5.05 -5.57
CA PHE A 54 -1.74 -6.32 -6.28
C PHE A 54 -2.99 -7.07 -5.83
N LEU A 55 -3.30 -7.09 -4.53
CA LEU A 55 -4.55 -7.68 -4.04
C LEU A 55 -5.77 -6.95 -4.63
N ALA A 56 -5.75 -5.62 -4.63
CA ALA A 56 -6.81 -4.81 -5.24
C ALA A 56 -6.93 -5.04 -6.76
N PHE A 57 -5.82 -5.29 -7.45
CA PHE A 57 -5.82 -5.66 -8.86
C PHE A 57 -6.44 -7.04 -9.10
N ASP A 58 -6.20 -7.99 -8.19
CA ASP A 58 -6.76 -9.34 -8.28
C ASP A 58 -8.29 -9.34 -8.01
N ASP A 59 -8.74 -8.56 -7.02
CA ASP A 59 -10.14 -8.46 -6.59
C ASP A 59 -11.00 -7.53 -7.48
N TYR A 60 -10.44 -6.38 -7.89
CA TYR A 60 -11.13 -5.33 -8.64
C TYR A 60 -10.33 -4.89 -9.89
N PRO A 61 -10.05 -5.81 -10.84
CA PRO A 61 -9.16 -5.57 -11.97
C PRO A 61 -9.62 -4.42 -12.87
N GLU A 62 -10.92 -4.33 -13.14
CA GLU A 62 -11.50 -3.29 -14.00
C GLU A 62 -11.39 -1.90 -13.38
N LEU A 63 -11.68 -1.80 -12.09
CA LEU A 63 -11.52 -0.56 -11.33
C LEU A 63 -10.04 -0.15 -11.34
N MET A 64 -9.13 -1.11 -11.14
CA MET A 64 -7.71 -0.80 -11.14
C MET A 64 -7.16 -0.37 -12.49
N ARG A 65 -7.61 -1.00 -13.58
CA ARG A 65 -7.29 -0.55 -14.93
C ARG A 65 -7.80 0.86 -15.20
N LEU A 66 -9.01 1.20 -14.75
CA LEU A 66 -9.55 2.56 -14.90
C LEU A 66 -8.61 3.60 -14.28
N HIS A 67 -8.21 3.37 -13.03
CA HIS A 67 -7.29 4.27 -12.33
C HIS A 67 -5.88 4.28 -12.95
N LEU A 68 -5.38 3.15 -13.48
CA LEU A 68 -4.13 3.11 -14.23
C LEU A 68 -4.20 3.95 -15.51
N VAL A 69 -5.27 3.84 -16.28
CA VAL A 69 -5.47 4.61 -17.52
C VAL A 69 -5.63 6.11 -17.22
N MET A 70 -6.35 6.47 -16.15
CA MET A 70 -6.54 7.87 -15.75
C MET A 70 -5.24 8.52 -15.27
N ASN A 71 -4.45 7.82 -14.44
CA ASN A 71 -3.20 8.37 -13.91
C ASN A 71 -2.05 8.33 -14.93
N PHE A 72 -2.05 7.35 -15.85
CA PHE A 72 -0.96 7.13 -16.80
C PHE A 72 -1.49 6.97 -18.24
N PRO A 73 -2.06 8.04 -18.84
CA PRO A 73 -2.69 7.96 -20.16
C PRO A 73 -1.70 7.65 -21.30
N LEU A 74 -0.42 7.95 -21.11
CA LEU A 74 0.65 7.65 -22.09
C LEU A 74 1.02 6.16 -22.10
N MET A 75 0.68 5.43 -21.04
CA MET A 75 0.89 3.99 -20.97
C MET A 75 -0.30 3.26 -21.59
N ARG A 76 -0.02 2.16 -22.31
CA ARG A 76 -1.04 1.41 -23.08
C ARG A 76 -1.92 0.49 -22.22
N PHE A 77 -2.22 0.88 -20.97
CA PHE A 77 -3.04 0.10 -20.03
C PHE A 77 -4.48 -0.11 -20.50
N GLN A 78 -4.97 0.68 -21.47
CA GLN A 78 -6.28 0.46 -22.11
C GLN A 78 -6.40 -0.88 -22.83
N ARG A 79 -5.26 -1.47 -23.26
CA ARG A 79 -5.23 -2.74 -23.99
C ARG A 79 -5.05 -3.96 -23.08
N MET A 80 -4.96 -3.73 -21.77
CA MET A 80 -4.73 -4.79 -20.79
C MET A 80 -5.90 -5.77 -20.82
N ASN A 81 -5.59 -7.06 -21.01
CA ASN A 81 -6.61 -8.09 -21.09
C ASN A 81 -6.94 -8.61 -19.69
N LEU A 82 -8.04 -8.11 -19.12
CA LEU A 82 -8.48 -8.47 -17.77
C LEU A 82 -9.30 -9.77 -17.71
N HIS A 83 -9.42 -10.49 -18.83
CA HIS A 83 -10.07 -11.79 -18.84
C HIS A 83 -9.39 -12.75 -17.86
N PRO A 84 -10.14 -13.58 -17.09
CA PRO A 84 -9.57 -14.45 -16.06
C PRO A 84 -8.37 -15.29 -16.54
N ASP A 85 -8.39 -15.77 -17.78
CA ASP A 85 -7.30 -16.59 -18.36
C ASP A 85 -6.01 -15.80 -18.63
N HIS A 86 -6.11 -14.50 -18.91
CA HIS A 86 -4.98 -13.65 -19.29
C HIS A 86 -4.49 -12.75 -18.15
N ARG A 87 -5.33 -12.54 -17.12
CA ARG A 87 -5.01 -11.72 -15.94
C ARG A 87 -3.71 -12.12 -15.23
N PRO A 88 -3.38 -13.42 -15.03
CA PRO A 88 -2.11 -13.80 -14.41
C PRO A 88 -0.89 -13.34 -15.20
N GLN A 89 -1.00 -13.27 -16.53
CA GLN A 89 0.07 -12.79 -17.40
C GLN A 89 0.24 -11.28 -17.29
N GLU A 90 -0.86 -10.53 -17.29
CA GLU A 90 -0.87 -9.07 -17.07
C GLU A 90 -0.32 -8.69 -15.68
N ARG A 91 -0.71 -9.46 -14.66
CA ARG A 91 -0.18 -9.32 -13.29
C ARG A 91 1.33 -9.51 -13.26
N ARG A 92 1.86 -10.53 -13.94
CA ARG A 92 3.32 -10.76 -14.05
C ARG A 92 4.02 -9.61 -14.77
N GLN A 93 3.45 -9.07 -15.84
CA GLN A 93 4.03 -7.91 -16.53
C GLN A 93 4.15 -6.70 -15.60
N LEU A 94 3.15 -6.48 -14.73
CA LEU A 94 3.19 -5.41 -13.73
C LEU A 94 4.26 -5.65 -12.63
N GLU A 95 4.54 -6.91 -12.30
CA GLU A 95 5.58 -7.31 -11.34
C GLU A 95 7.00 -7.26 -11.93
N ASP A 96 7.15 -7.48 -13.24
CA ASP A 96 8.46 -7.57 -13.92
C ASP A 96 9.27 -6.25 -13.85
N SER A 97 8.58 -5.11 -13.74
CA SER A 97 9.22 -3.79 -13.72
C SER A 97 8.84 -3.00 -12.47
N TRP A 98 9.86 -2.51 -11.77
CA TRP A 98 9.67 -1.57 -10.65
C TRP A 98 8.82 -0.36 -11.04
N ALA A 99 8.98 0.15 -12.26
CA ALA A 99 8.21 1.28 -12.76
C ALA A 99 6.71 0.92 -12.86
N MET A 100 6.38 -0.26 -13.41
CA MET A 100 4.99 -0.72 -13.50
C MET A 100 4.39 -1.03 -12.14
N THR A 101 5.17 -1.67 -11.25
CA THR A 101 4.78 -1.91 -9.86
C THR A 101 4.47 -0.60 -9.13
N SER A 102 5.31 0.43 -9.32
CA SER A 102 5.11 1.76 -8.73
C SER A 102 3.88 2.47 -9.30
N MET A 103 3.63 2.33 -10.60
CA MET A 103 2.41 2.85 -11.24
C MET A 103 1.16 2.18 -10.68
N LEU A 104 1.19 0.85 -10.49
CA LEU A 104 0.09 0.11 -9.87
C LEU A 104 -0.13 0.58 -8.43
N ALA A 105 0.93 0.72 -7.63
CA ALA A 105 0.84 1.23 -6.26
C ALA A 105 0.25 2.65 -6.20
N SER A 106 0.63 3.51 -7.15
CA SER A 106 0.07 4.87 -7.27
C SER A 106 -1.40 4.84 -7.69
N ALA A 107 -1.77 4.00 -8.66
CA ALA A 107 -3.15 3.84 -9.07
C ALA A 107 -4.02 3.33 -7.91
N TYR A 108 -3.53 2.36 -7.14
CA TYR A 108 -4.19 1.87 -5.93
C TYR A 108 -4.48 2.99 -4.93
N GLN A 109 -3.53 3.89 -4.69
CA GLN A 109 -3.75 5.01 -3.78
C GLN A 109 -4.90 5.94 -4.23
N THR A 110 -5.09 6.10 -5.54
CA THR A 110 -6.24 6.85 -6.08
C THR A 110 -7.54 6.07 -6.10
N ALA A 111 -7.48 4.73 -6.11
CA ALA A 111 -8.65 3.86 -6.13
C ALA A 111 -9.13 3.45 -4.73
N SER A 112 -8.27 3.56 -3.70
CA SER A 112 -8.59 3.18 -2.33
C SER A 112 -9.95 3.74 -1.87
N PRO A 113 -10.29 5.04 -2.07
CA PRO A 113 -11.58 5.56 -1.65
C PRO A 113 -12.77 4.88 -2.35
N ALA A 114 -12.63 4.53 -3.63
CA ALA A 114 -13.67 3.84 -4.39
C ALA A 114 -13.82 2.37 -3.94
N ILE A 115 -12.71 1.71 -3.62
CA ILE A 115 -12.73 0.35 -3.04
C ILE A 115 -13.41 0.38 -1.67
N ASP A 116 -13.07 1.35 -0.82
CA ASP A 116 -13.67 1.52 0.51
C ASP A 116 -15.19 1.77 0.41
N GLU A 117 -15.64 2.55 -0.58
CA GLU A 117 -17.06 2.77 -0.84
C GLU A 117 -17.79 1.48 -1.27
N ILE A 118 -17.17 0.68 -2.15
CA ILE A 118 -17.73 -0.62 -2.57
C ILE A 118 -17.89 -1.55 -1.36
N LEU A 119 -16.88 -1.60 -0.48
CA LEU A 119 -16.92 -2.42 0.73
C LEU A 119 -17.99 -1.93 1.71
N ALA A 120 -18.07 -0.63 1.95
CA ALA A 120 -19.09 -0.04 2.84
C ALA A 120 -20.51 -0.33 2.35
N ARG A 121 -20.76 -0.25 1.04
CA ARG A 121 -22.07 -0.60 0.45
C ARG A 121 -22.40 -2.09 0.63
N ARG A 122 -21.41 -2.98 0.50
CA ARG A 122 -21.60 -4.43 0.74
C ARG A 122 -21.89 -4.72 2.20
N GLU A 123 -21.19 -4.06 3.12
CA GLU A 123 -21.42 -4.19 4.56
C GLU A 123 -22.84 -3.76 4.95
N GLN A 124 -23.31 -2.62 4.44
CA GLN A 124 -24.68 -2.14 4.68
C GLN A 124 -25.74 -3.11 4.16
N ALA A 125 -25.51 -3.73 2.99
CA ALA A 125 -26.42 -4.73 2.45
C ALA A 125 -26.51 -5.96 3.36
N MET A 126 -25.37 -6.48 3.83
CA MET A 126 -25.34 -7.61 4.77
C MET A 126 -26.03 -7.28 6.10
N ILE A 127 -25.79 -6.10 6.67
CA ILE A 127 -26.44 -5.67 7.91
C ILE A 127 -27.96 -5.60 7.73
N THR A 128 -28.42 -5.09 6.58
CA THR A 128 -29.85 -5.00 6.28
C THR A 128 -30.50 -6.38 6.14
N GLU A 129 -29.81 -7.34 5.53
CA GLU A 129 -30.27 -8.73 5.42
C GLU A 129 -30.35 -9.40 6.80
N LEU A 130 -29.31 -9.28 7.62
CA LEU A 130 -29.27 -9.82 8.98
C LEU A 130 -30.34 -9.20 9.90
N SER A 131 -30.56 -7.88 9.78
CA SER A 131 -31.61 -7.20 10.54
C SER A 131 -32.99 -7.77 10.21
N LYS A 132 -33.28 -8.04 8.93
CA LYS A 132 -34.56 -8.64 8.51
C LYS A 132 -34.73 -10.08 9.01
N GLU A 133 -33.63 -10.84 9.07
CA GLU A 133 -33.65 -12.21 9.60
C GLU A 133 -33.89 -12.23 11.11
N SER A 134 -33.41 -11.22 11.85
CA SER A 134 -33.63 -11.12 13.30
C SER A 134 -35.03 -10.70 13.73
N GLU A 135 -35.81 -10.11 12.82
CA GLU A 135 -37.20 -9.67 13.05
C GLU A 135 -38.23 -10.72 12.61
N SER A 136 -37.79 -11.84 12.00
CA SER A 136 -38.61 -12.99 11.60
C SER A 136 -38.58 -14.11 12.63
#